data_AF-A0A7V5TNH1-F1
#
_entry.id   AF-A0A7V5TNH1-F1
#
_cell.length_a   1.000
_cell.length_b   1.000
_cell.length_c   1.000
_cell.angle_alpha   90.00
_cell.angle_beta   90.00
_cell.angle_gamma   90.00
#
_symmetry.space_group_name_H-M   'P 1'
#
loop_
_entity.id
_entity.type
_entity.pdbx_description
1 polymer ?
#
loop_
_entity_poly.entity_id
_entity_poly.type
_entity_poly.pdbx_seq_one_letter_code
_entity_poly.pdbx_strand_id
1 'polypeptide(L)'
;MTCRVRSGWETDEAQDGSLALVRGEDYLTLVRTPVSDAGETLTRLRGLFANPTRVEPPLQVKLGGRPFVGQFIEGMWNGADRRVFLAAGESGWTLVVQGNRAQWDAVASDLNLTLRTLTFGEGE
;
A
#
# COMPACT_ATOMS: atom_id res chain seq x y z
N MET A 1 -9.16 -14.26 -5.39
CA MET A 1 -7.93 -13.81 -6.11
C MET A 1 -6.76 -14.71 -5.65
N THR A 2 -5.54 -14.62 -6.21
CA THR A 2 -4.41 -15.46 -5.72
C THR A 2 -3.13 -14.65 -5.52
N CYS A 3 -3.03 -14.01 -4.35
CA CYS A 3 -1.77 -13.47 -3.85
C CYS A 3 -0.98 -14.55 -3.11
N ARG A 4 0.34 -14.59 -3.29
CA ARG A 4 1.25 -15.43 -2.49
C ARG A 4 2.20 -14.54 -1.70
N VAL A 5 2.37 -14.85 -0.42
CA VAL A 5 3.03 -13.99 0.57
C VAL A 5 4.09 -14.80 1.32
N ARG A 6 5.12 -14.11 1.84
CA ARG A 6 6.19 -14.71 2.63
C ARG A 6 5.68 -15.09 4.03
N SER A 7 6.17 -16.22 4.55
CA SER A 7 5.94 -16.65 5.95
C SER A 7 6.24 -15.53 6.95
N GLY A 8 5.35 -15.34 7.93
CA GLY A 8 5.41 -14.25 8.92
C GLY A 8 4.53 -13.04 8.62
N TRP A 9 3.69 -13.09 7.56
CA TRP A 9 2.57 -12.18 7.32
C TRP A 9 1.28 -12.98 7.23
N GLU A 10 0.21 -12.48 7.84
CA GLU A 10 -1.14 -13.08 7.80
C GLU A 10 -1.99 -12.41 6.71
N THR A 11 -2.75 -13.20 5.94
CA THR A 11 -3.59 -12.74 4.82
C THR A 11 -5.06 -12.72 5.20
N ASP A 12 -5.74 -11.60 4.97
CA ASP A 12 -7.20 -11.46 5.04
C ASP A 12 -7.73 -10.91 3.71
N GLU A 13 -8.60 -11.68 3.01
CA GLU A 13 -9.23 -11.26 1.74
C GLU A 13 -10.70 -10.90 2.02
N ALA A 14 -11.00 -9.60 2.00
CA ALA A 14 -12.35 -9.08 2.18
C ALA A 14 -13.22 -9.35 0.94
N GLN A 15 -14.53 -9.47 1.13
CA GLN A 15 -15.51 -9.84 0.09
C GLN A 15 -15.55 -8.88 -1.11
N ASP A 16 -15.03 -7.66 -0.97
CA ASP A 16 -14.87 -6.64 -2.01
C ASP A 16 -13.65 -6.90 -2.94
N GLY A 17 -12.87 -7.97 -2.69
CA GLY A 17 -11.62 -8.24 -3.42
C GLY A 17 -10.43 -7.40 -2.93
N SER A 18 -10.53 -6.86 -1.71
CA SER A 18 -9.41 -6.19 -1.02
C SER A 18 -8.63 -7.19 -0.17
N LEU A 19 -7.31 -7.15 -0.24
CA LEU A 19 -6.41 -8.04 0.49
C LEU A 19 -5.60 -7.26 1.52
N ALA A 20 -5.77 -7.55 2.81
CA ALA A 20 -4.88 -7.09 3.87
C ALA A 20 -3.82 -8.15 4.18
N LEU A 21 -2.58 -7.69 4.38
CA LEU A 21 -1.45 -8.44 4.90
C LEU A 21 -1.03 -7.80 6.22
N VAL A 22 -1.02 -8.55 7.30
CA VAL A 22 -0.75 -8.04 8.66
C VAL A 22 0.50 -8.68 9.24
N ARG A 23 1.31 -7.90 9.97
CA ARG A 23 2.46 -8.38 10.74
C ARG A 23 2.68 -7.53 11.98
N GLY A 24 2.09 -7.96 13.10
CA GLY A 24 2.16 -7.22 14.37
C GLY A 24 1.41 -5.89 14.26
N GLU A 25 2.09 -4.79 14.59
CA GLU A 25 1.54 -3.43 14.45
C GLU A 25 1.58 -2.86 13.03
N ASP A 26 2.37 -3.46 12.12
CA ASP A 26 2.54 -3.00 10.74
C ASP A 26 1.62 -3.76 9.79
N TYR A 27 1.15 -3.10 8.72
CA TYR A 27 0.27 -3.74 7.74
C TYR A 27 0.44 -3.22 6.31
N LEU A 28 -0.06 -3.99 5.36
CA LEU A 28 -0.13 -3.68 3.95
C LEU A 28 -1.52 -4.04 3.44
N THR A 29 -2.25 -3.08 2.87
CA THR A 29 -3.57 -3.33 2.27
C THR A 29 -3.50 -3.06 0.77
N LEU A 30 -3.80 -4.08 -0.02
CA LEU A 30 -3.95 -4.00 -1.47
C LEU A 30 -5.44 -4.01 -1.80
N VAL A 31 -5.97 -2.87 -2.24
CA VAL A 31 -7.39 -2.63 -2.53
C VAL A 31 -7.56 -2.55 -4.05
N ARG A 32 -8.59 -3.21 -4.61
CA ARG A 32 -8.99 -2.99 -6.00
C ARG A 32 -10.07 -1.91 -6.08
N THR A 33 -9.64 -0.66 -6.20
CA THR A 33 -10.52 0.51 -6.33
C THR A 33 -10.99 0.70 -7.78
N PRO A 34 -12.29 0.86 -8.08
CA PRO A 34 -12.82 0.95 -9.45
C PRO A 34 -12.61 2.34 -10.10
N VAL A 35 -11.43 2.95 -9.92
CA VAL A 35 -11.11 4.32 -10.36
C VAL A 35 -10.22 4.26 -11.61
N SER A 36 -10.50 5.13 -12.58
CA SER A 36 -9.83 5.16 -13.89
C SER A 36 -8.45 5.80 -13.90
N ASP A 37 -8.12 6.63 -12.90
CA ASP A 37 -6.87 7.40 -12.84
C ASP A 37 -6.11 7.21 -11.52
N ALA A 38 -4.79 7.09 -11.63
CA ALA A 38 -3.89 6.92 -10.50
C ALA A 38 -3.69 8.22 -9.70
N GLY A 39 -3.71 9.39 -10.34
CA GLY A 39 -3.52 10.69 -9.69
C GLY A 39 -4.70 11.09 -8.81
N GLU A 40 -5.92 10.93 -9.30
CA GLU A 40 -7.16 11.13 -8.54
C GLU A 40 -7.24 10.14 -7.37
N THR A 41 -6.95 8.86 -7.62
CA THR A 41 -6.92 7.82 -6.58
C THR A 41 -5.93 8.18 -5.46
N LEU A 42 -4.70 8.53 -5.81
CA LEU A 42 -3.66 8.92 -4.84
C LEU A 42 -4.06 10.20 -4.07
N THR A 43 -4.70 11.15 -4.74
CA THR A 43 -5.20 12.39 -4.12
C THR A 43 -6.33 12.10 -3.11
N ARG A 44 -7.27 11.21 -3.47
CA ARG A 44 -8.36 10.76 -2.60
C ARG A 44 -7.85 10.00 -1.37
N LEU A 45 -6.87 9.11 -1.56
CA LEU A 45 -6.21 8.38 -0.47
C LEU A 45 -5.43 9.31 0.47
N ARG A 46 -4.72 10.31 -0.08
CA ARG A 46 -4.08 11.36 0.73
C ARG A 46 -5.10 12.16 1.55
N GLY A 47 -6.32 12.34 1.04
CA GLY A 47 -7.43 12.97 1.76
C GLY A 47 -7.88 12.24 3.04
N LEU A 48 -7.47 10.98 3.25
CA LEU A 48 -7.72 10.25 4.51
C LEU A 48 -6.78 10.70 5.64
N PHE A 49 -5.67 11.36 5.32
CA PHE A 49 -4.69 11.86 6.29
C PHE A 49 -5.11 13.26 6.74
N ALA A 50 -5.82 13.33 7.88
CA ALA A 50 -6.36 14.60 8.39
C ALA A 50 -5.28 15.65 8.69
N ASN A 51 -4.11 15.24 9.19
CA ASN A 51 -2.97 16.12 9.49
C ASN A 51 -1.62 15.39 9.27
N PRO A 52 -1.12 15.28 8.03
CA PRO A 52 0.21 14.73 7.78
C PRO A 52 1.30 15.70 8.26
N THR A 53 2.30 15.19 8.98
CA THR A 53 3.47 15.96 9.43
C THR A 53 4.51 16.10 8.33
N ARG A 54 4.51 15.20 7.35
CA ARG A 54 5.31 15.26 6.12
C ARG A 54 4.58 14.61 4.96
N VAL A 55 4.75 15.16 3.77
CA VAL A 55 4.35 14.54 2.49
C VAL A 55 5.54 14.66 1.55
N GLU A 56 5.99 13.54 1.00
CA GLU A 56 7.09 13.52 0.02
C GLU A 56 6.54 13.63 -1.42
N PRO A 57 7.33 14.11 -2.40
CA PRO A 57 6.88 14.18 -3.79
C PRO A 57 6.43 12.80 -4.33
N PRO A 58 5.44 12.73 -5.24
CA PRO A 58 5.09 11.48 -5.89
C PRO A 58 6.26 10.89 -6.70
N LEU A 59 6.38 9.57 -6.70
CA LEU A 59 7.40 8.80 -7.41
C LEU A 59 6.75 7.68 -8.24
N GLN A 60 7.34 7.34 -9.39
CA GLN A 60 6.92 6.15 -10.13
C GLN A 60 7.57 4.90 -9.54
N VAL A 61 6.78 3.87 -9.30
CA VAL A 61 7.26 2.55 -8.85
C VAL A 61 6.71 1.44 -9.77
N LYS A 62 7.33 0.25 -9.72
CA LYS A 62 6.83 -0.94 -10.42
C LYS A 62 6.54 -2.05 -9.42
N LEU A 63 5.28 -2.49 -9.35
CA LEU A 63 4.79 -3.52 -8.44
C LEU A 63 4.29 -4.70 -9.28
N GLY A 64 4.79 -5.92 -9.04
CA GLY A 64 4.44 -7.08 -9.87
C GLY A 64 4.61 -6.85 -11.39
N GLY A 65 5.57 -6.00 -11.78
CA GLY A 65 5.80 -5.56 -13.17
C GLY A 65 4.93 -4.38 -13.67
N ARG A 66 3.79 -4.10 -13.03
CA ARG A 66 2.85 -3.03 -13.41
C ARG A 66 3.30 -1.64 -12.88
N PRO A 67 3.05 -0.53 -13.60
CA PRO A 67 3.39 0.82 -13.14
C PRO A 67 2.39 1.34 -12.10
N PHE A 68 2.90 2.07 -11.10
CA PHE A 68 2.12 2.77 -10.09
C PHE A 68 2.74 4.15 -9.81
N VAL A 69 1.91 5.13 -9.46
CA VAL A 69 2.33 6.41 -8.86
C VAL A 69 2.21 6.27 -7.34
N GLY A 70 3.33 6.35 -6.64
CA GLY A 70 3.44 6.24 -5.19
C GLY A 70 3.76 7.58 -4.51
N GLN A 71 3.46 7.69 -3.21
CA GLN A 71 3.78 8.84 -2.35
C GLN A 71 3.97 8.38 -0.90
N PHE A 72 5.02 8.87 -0.24
CA PHE A 72 5.20 8.69 1.20
C PHE A 72 4.55 9.84 1.99
N ILE A 73 3.94 9.48 3.11
CA ILE A 73 3.31 10.38 4.07
C ILE A 73 3.80 9.98 5.48
N GLU A 74 4.12 10.95 6.32
CA GLU A 74 4.35 10.74 7.76
C GLU A 74 3.29 11.52 8.55
N GLY A 75 2.85 10.99 9.69
CA GLY A 75 1.92 11.68 10.58
C GLY A 75 1.17 10.77 11.53
N MET A 76 0.30 11.38 12.34
CA MET A 76 -0.53 10.66 13.29
C MET A 76 -1.68 9.93 12.58
N TRP A 77 -1.69 8.60 12.64
CA TRP A 77 -2.76 7.75 12.14
C TRP A 77 -3.29 6.88 13.29
N ASN A 78 -4.60 6.92 13.54
CA ASN A 78 -5.28 6.23 14.65
C ASN A 78 -4.60 6.38 16.03
N GLY A 79 -3.91 7.52 16.27
CA GLY A 79 -3.23 7.81 17.54
C GLY A 79 -1.76 7.39 17.63
N ALA A 80 -1.17 6.81 16.58
CA ALA A 80 0.26 6.47 16.51
C ALA A 80 1.01 7.31 15.45
N ASP A 81 2.30 7.60 15.65
CA ASP A 81 3.15 8.18 14.60
C ASP A 81 3.51 7.11 13.57
N ARG A 82 2.91 7.23 12.39
CA ARG A 82 3.03 6.24 11.31
C ARG A 82 3.69 6.88 10.09
N ARG A 83 4.52 6.10 9.41
CA ARG A 83 4.87 6.36 8.00
C ARG A 83 4.00 5.45 7.15
N VAL A 84 3.49 6.02 6.06
CA VAL A 84 2.64 5.32 5.09
C VAL A 84 3.18 5.56 3.69
N PHE A 85 3.21 4.49 2.89
CA PHE A 85 3.38 4.55 1.44
C PHE A 85 2.04 4.25 0.78
N LEU A 86 1.48 5.23 0.09
CA LEU A 86 0.34 5.06 -0.81
C LEU A 86 0.87 4.82 -2.21
N ALA A 87 0.24 3.96 -3.00
CA ALA A 87 0.47 3.91 -4.44
C ALA A 87 -0.80 3.51 -5.21
N ALA A 88 -1.03 4.13 -6.35
CA ALA A 88 -2.15 3.85 -7.24
C ALA A 88 -1.65 3.52 -8.65
N GLY A 89 -2.26 2.53 -9.31
CA GLY A 89 -1.90 2.06 -10.64
C GLY A 89 -3.09 2.07 -11.59
N GLU A 90 -2.82 2.28 -12.88
CA GLU A 90 -3.79 2.52 -13.96
C GLU A 90 -4.82 1.40 -14.20
N SER A 91 -4.67 0.25 -13.54
CA SER A 91 -5.62 -0.88 -13.57
C SER A 91 -6.54 -0.95 -12.33
N GLY A 92 -6.75 0.18 -11.66
CA GLY A 92 -7.58 0.31 -10.46
C GLY A 92 -6.94 -0.25 -9.18
N TRP A 93 -5.67 -0.64 -9.22
CA TRP A 93 -4.97 -1.18 -8.05
C TRP A 93 -4.48 -0.07 -7.14
N THR A 94 -4.87 -0.14 -5.88
CA THR A 94 -4.40 0.71 -4.78
C THR A 94 -3.58 -0.14 -3.81
N LEU A 95 -2.40 0.35 -3.44
CA LEU A 95 -1.59 -0.17 -2.35
C LEU A 95 -1.50 0.88 -1.23
N VAL A 96 -1.68 0.43 0.01
CA VAL A 96 -1.44 1.20 1.23
C VAL A 96 -0.51 0.37 2.12
N VAL A 97 0.70 0.85 2.39
CA VAL A 97 1.63 0.22 3.33
C VAL A 97 1.82 1.13 4.52
N GLN A 98 1.48 0.67 5.72
CA GLN A 98 1.47 1.46 6.96
C GLN A 98 2.37 0.79 8.00
N GLY A 99 3.20 1.56 8.67
CA GLY A 99 4.05 1.03 9.74
C GLY A 99 4.51 2.07 10.74
N ASN A 100 4.97 1.61 11.90
CA ASN A 100 5.58 2.47 12.92
C ASN A 100 6.75 3.23 12.29
N ARG A 101 6.75 4.56 12.40
CA ARG A 101 7.77 5.41 11.76
C ARG A 101 9.18 5.07 12.23
N ALA A 102 9.36 4.66 13.49
CA ALA A 102 10.65 4.25 14.05
C ALA A 102 11.15 2.89 13.51
N GLN A 103 10.29 2.11 12.85
CA GLN A 103 10.59 0.78 12.30
C GLN A 103 10.51 0.77 10.76
N TRP A 104 10.26 1.92 10.12
CA TRP A 104 9.90 2.00 8.71
C TRP A 104 10.95 1.39 7.77
N ASP A 105 12.25 1.52 8.04
CA ASP A 105 13.28 0.96 7.15
C ASP A 105 13.27 -0.59 7.13
N ALA A 106 12.86 -1.23 8.23
CA ALA A 106 12.64 -2.67 8.29
C ALA A 106 11.36 -3.06 7.53
N VAL A 107 10.26 -2.32 7.75
CA VAL A 107 9.00 -2.50 7.02
C VAL A 107 9.22 -2.33 5.51
N ALA A 108 9.91 -1.28 5.07
CA ALA A 108 10.21 -0.97 3.68
C ALA A 108 11.16 -2.00 3.02
N SER A 109 12.05 -2.63 3.79
CA SER A 109 12.93 -3.69 3.32
C SER A 109 12.17 -5.00 3.06
N ASP A 110 11.39 -5.48 4.03
CA ASP A 110 10.54 -6.67 3.85
C ASP A 110 9.40 -6.42 2.85
N LEU A 111 8.88 -5.19 2.77
CA LEU A 111 7.95 -4.73 1.75
C LEU A 111 8.55 -4.89 0.34
N ASN A 112 9.77 -4.38 0.10
CA ASN A 112 10.41 -4.44 -1.21
C ASN A 112 10.63 -5.88 -1.70
N LEU A 113 10.75 -6.85 -0.78
CA LEU A 113 10.75 -8.28 -1.10
C LEU A 113 9.33 -8.77 -1.45
N THR A 114 8.35 -8.49 -0.60
CA THR A 114 6.94 -8.91 -0.81
C THR A 114 6.33 -8.34 -2.10
N LEU A 115 6.57 -7.06 -2.43
CA LEU A 115 6.10 -6.41 -3.65
C LEU A 115 6.69 -7.00 -4.94
N ARG A 116 7.85 -7.68 -4.85
CA ARG A 116 8.46 -8.42 -5.96
C ARG A 116 7.88 -9.82 -6.13
N THR A 117 7.28 -10.39 -5.08
CA THR A 117 6.55 -11.66 -5.14
C THR A 117 5.05 -11.50 -5.43
N LEU A 118 4.50 -10.27 -5.37
CA LEU A 118 3.12 -10.00 -5.77
C LEU A 118 2.90 -10.25 -7.27
N THR A 119 2.17 -11.32 -7.58
CA THR A 119 1.58 -11.55 -8.90
C THR A 119 0.15 -11.02 -8.92
N PHE A 120 -0.08 -9.93 -9.65
CA PHE A 120 -1.43 -9.47 -9.98
C PHE A 120 -2.05 -10.44 -10.98
N GLY A 121 -2.89 -11.35 -10.50
CA GLY A 121 -3.70 -12.20 -11.35
C GLY A 121 -4.55 -11.34 -12.29
N GLU A 122 -4.54 -11.68 -13.57
CA GLU A 122 -5.51 -11.11 -14.51
C GLU A 122 -6.88 -11.73 -14.18
N GLY A 123 -7.92 -10.91 -14.20
CA GLY A 123 -9.28 -11.41 -13.99
C GLY A 123 -9.77 -12.11 -15.25
N GLU A 124 -10.11 -13.39 -15.11
CA GLU A 124 -11.07 -14.07 -15.99
C GLU A 124 -12.49 -13.48 -15.77
#